data_AF-A0A8T4LSR2-F1
#
_entry.id   AF-A0A8T4LSR2-F1
#
_cell.length_a   1.000
_cell.length_b   1.000
_cell.length_c   1.000
_cell.angle_alpha   90.00
_cell.angle_beta   90.00
_cell.angle_gamma   90.00
#
_symmetry.space_group_name_H-M   'P 1'
#
loop_
_entity.id
_entity.type
_entity.pdbx_description
1 polymer ?
#
loop_
_entity_poly.entity_id
_entity_poly.type
_entity_poly.pdbx_seq_one_letter_code
_entity_poly.pdbx_strand_id
1 'polypeptide(L)'
;MDIETKIELVKRKPTEEIVTEQDLREVFQNYSHPKHYIGYEISGMVHLGSGLCVGLKIKDLLKAGCKPTIWLADYHSWVNDKLGGDLEKIRKVAEGYFKHAFISLGLTEDQVQYPL
;
A
#
# COMPACT_ATOMS: atom_id res chain seq x y z
N MET A 1 10.99 -4.08 -19.12
CA MET A 1 9.63 -4.63 -19.09
C MET A 1 8.75 -3.75 -19.94
N ASP A 2 8.09 -4.32 -20.94
CA ASP A 2 7.12 -3.62 -21.79
C ASP A 2 5.83 -3.28 -21.02
N ILE A 3 4.97 -2.46 -21.61
CA ILE A 3 3.76 -1.95 -20.96
C ILE A 3 2.74 -3.06 -20.69
N GLU A 4 2.59 -4.02 -21.60
CA GLU A 4 1.60 -5.10 -21.44
C GLU A 4 2.01 -6.02 -20.28
N THR A 5 3.30 -6.34 -20.14
CA THR A 5 3.78 -7.09 -18.97
C THR A 5 3.56 -6.32 -17.65
N LYS A 6 3.69 -4.98 -17.64
CA LYS A 6 3.38 -4.17 -16.45
C LYS A 6 1.88 -4.21 -16.11
N ILE A 7 1.01 -4.10 -17.12
CA ILE A 7 -0.44 -4.18 -16.95
C ILE A 7 -0.83 -5.56 -16.41
N GLU A 8 -0.24 -6.65 -16.92
CA GLU A 8 -0.50 -8.01 -16.41
C GLU A 8 -0.11 -8.19 -14.93
N LEU A 9 0.97 -7.54 -14.47
CA LEU A 9 1.31 -7.53 -13.03
C LEU A 9 0.25 -6.80 -12.20
N VAL A 10 -0.28 -5.68 -12.70
CA VAL A 10 -1.36 -4.95 -12.04
C VAL A 10 -2.63 -5.80 -12.01
N LYS A 11 -3.01 -6.43 -13.13
CA LYS A 11 -4.21 -7.28 -13.30
C LYS A 11 -4.17 -8.59 -12.52
N ARG A 12 -2.99 -9.11 -12.20
CA ARG A 12 -2.84 -10.36 -11.46
C ARG A 12 -3.72 -10.36 -10.20
N LYS A 13 -4.31 -11.51 -9.85
CA LYS A 13 -5.04 -11.64 -8.57
C LYS A 13 -4.20 -11.11 -7.40
N PRO A 14 -4.79 -10.40 -6.42
CA PRO A 14 -6.23 -10.28 -6.16
C PRO A 14 -6.88 -9.00 -6.72
N THR A 15 -6.39 -8.45 -7.84
CA THR A 15 -7.08 -7.31 -8.47
C THR A 15 -8.43 -7.78 -9.03
N GLU A 16 -9.52 -7.20 -8.53
CA GLU A 16 -10.88 -7.53 -8.96
C GLU A 16 -11.41 -6.57 -10.04
N GLU A 17 -10.98 -5.31 -10.00
CA GLU A 17 -11.45 -4.26 -10.91
C GLU A 17 -10.31 -3.30 -11.28
N ILE A 18 -10.35 -2.79 -12.51
CA ILE A 18 -9.49 -1.70 -12.99
C ILE A 18 -10.38 -0.68 -13.69
N VAL A 19 -10.27 0.59 -13.27
CA VAL A 19 -11.08 1.70 -13.77
C VAL A 19 -10.16 2.78 -14.36
N THR A 20 -9.99 2.90 -15.68
CA THR A 20 -10.18 1.87 -16.72
C THR A 20 -8.84 1.24 -17.13
N GLU A 21 -8.86 0.11 -17.85
CA GLU A 21 -7.61 -0.46 -18.40
C GLU A 21 -6.90 0.50 -19.37
N GLN A 22 -7.66 1.36 -20.06
CA GLN A 22 -7.10 2.38 -20.94
C GLN A 22 -6.33 3.45 -20.14
N ASP A 23 -6.91 3.95 -19.05
CA ASP A 23 -6.23 4.91 -18.17
C ASP A 23 -4.97 4.31 -17.54
N LEU A 24 -5.02 3.03 -17.15
CA LEU A 24 -3.85 2.32 -16.64
C LEU A 24 -2.71 2.24 -17.68
N ARG A 25 -3.06 1.96 -18.94
CA ARG A 25 -2.08 1.95 -20.03
C ARG A 25 -1.47 3.35 -20.22
N GLU A 26 -2.29 4.39 -20.22
CA GLU A 26 -1.83 5.79 -20.34
C GLU A 26 -0.91 6.19 -19.20
N VAL A 27 -1.17 5.74 -17.97
CA VAL A 27 -0.27 5.94 -16.84
C VAL A 27 1.11 5.36 -17.11
N PHE A 28 1.20 4.13 -17.62
CA PHE A 28 2.49 3.50 -17.92
C PHE A 28 3.18 4.04 -19.18
N GLN A 29 2.43 4.69 -20.09
CA GLN A 29 2.99 5.40 -21.24
C GLN A 29 3.62 6.74 -20.83
N ASN A 30 2.95 7.48 -19.93
CA ASN A 30 3.32 8.84 -19.57
C ASN A 30 4.28 8.93 -18.37
N TYR A 31 4.31 7.91 -17.51
CA TYR A 31 5.13 7.92 -16.30
C TYR A 31 6.06 6.71 -16.23
N SER A 32 7.36 6.97 -16.14
CA SER A 32 8.38 5.92 -15.96
C SER A 32 8.24 5.19 -14.62
N HIS A 33 7.83 5.94 -13.58
CA HIS A 33 7.62 5.44 -12.21
C HIS A 33 6.32 5.98 -11.60
N PRO A 34 5.16 5.44 -11.98
CA PRO A 34 3.87 5.85 -11.43
C PRO A 34 3.85 5.75 -9.90
N LYS A 35 3.23 6.72 -9.23
CA LYS A 35 3.02 6.65 -7.79
C LYS A 35 1.80 5.76 -7.49
N HIS A 36 1.91 4.94 -6.46
CA HIS A 36 0.81 4.16 -5.91
C HIS A 36 0.62 4.55 -4.45
N TYR A 37 -0.60 4.48 -3.95
CA TYR A 37 -0.93 4.80 -2.58
C TYR A 37 -1.96 3.82 -2.02
N ILE A 38 -1.80 3.44 -0.76
CA ILE A 38 -2.83 2.80 0.05
C ILE A 38 -2.77 3.29 1.48
N GLY A 39 -3.92 3.57 2.09
CA GLY A 39 -4.04 4.06 3.46
C GLY A 39 -4.60 3.00 4.42
N TYR A 40 -4.15 3.03 5.67
CA TYR A 40 -4.67 2.20 6.75
C TYR A 40 -5.02 3.04 7.97
N GLU A 41 -6.23 2.85 8.48
CA GLU A 41 -6.52 3.19 9.87
C GLU A 41 -5.87 2.16 10.81
N ILE A 42 -5.29 2.66 11.90
CA ILE A 42 -4.58 1.88 12.91
C ILE A 42 -5.58 1.46 13.98
N SER A 43 -6.23 0.33 13.72
CA SER A 43 -7.34 -0.16 14.55
C SER A 43 -7.03 -1.43 15.36
N GLY A 44 -5.80 -1.94 15.34
CA GLY A 44 -5.42 -3.15 16.08
C GLY A 44 -4.40 -4.02 15.35
N MET A 45 -4.70 -5.31 15.21
CA MET A 45 -3.81 -6.28 14.55
C MET A 45 -3.93 -6.22 13.02
N VAL A 46 -2.81 -6.44 12.32
CA VAL A 46 -2.80 -6.57 10.86
C VAL A 46 -3.42 -7.92 10.47
N HIS A 47 -4.48 -7.88 9.66
CA HIS A 47 -5.19 -9.06 9.17
C HIS A 47 -4.53 -9.66 7.92
N LEU A 48 -4.79 -10.94 7.61
CA LEU A 48 -4.23 -11.60 6.41
C LEU A 48 -4.65 -10.88 5.11
N GLY A 49 -5.88 -10.40 5.02
CA GLY A 49 -6.37 -9.65 3.87
C GLY A 49 -5.66 -8.30 3.71
N SER A 50 -5.60 -7.49 4.78
CA SER A 50 -5.01 -6.15 4.74
C SER A 50 -3.49 -6.15 4.77
N GLY A 51 -2.86 -7.18 5.34
CA GLY A 51 -1.42 -7.33 5.42
C GLY A 51 -0.87 -8.17 4.27
N LEU A 52 -1.11 -9.48 4.31
CA LEU A 52 -0.48 -10.44 3.40
C LEU A 52 -0.99 -10.28 1.96
N CYS A 53 -2.30 -10.30 1.73
CA CYS A 53 -2.85 -10.23 0.37
C CYS A 53 -2.49 -8.91 -0.31
N VAL A 54 -2.64 -7.78 0.40
CA VAL A 54 -2.21 -6.48 -0.12
C VAL A 54 -0.70 -6.41 -0.29
N GLY A 55 0.09 -6.93 0.65
CA GLY A 55 1.55 -6.93 0.57
C GLY A 55 2.06 -7.65 -0.68
N LEU A 56 1.42 -8.77 -1.05
CA LEU A 56 1.71 -9.47 -2.32
C LEU A 56 1.35 -8.61 -3.55
N LYS A 57 0.23 -7.90 -3.54
CA LYS A 57 -0.13 -6.97 -4.61
C LYS A 57 0.85 -5.80 -4.72
N ILE A 58 1.29 -5.22 -3.60
CA ILE A 58 2.30 -4.16 -3.62
C ILE A 58 3.61 -4.65 -4.23
N LYS A 59 4.00 -5.92 -4.00
CA LYS A 59 5.16 -6.51 -4.69
C LYS A 59 5.00 -6.59 -6.20
N ASP A 60 3.80 -6.90 -6.70
CA ASP A 60 3.54 -6.85 -8.15
C ASP A 60 3.65 -5.42 -8.69
N LEU A 61 3.15 -4.42 -7.94
CA LEU A 61 3.25 -3.01 -8.31
C LEU A 61 4.71 -2.51 -8.32
N LEU A 62 5.52 -2.91 -7.34
CA LEU A 62 6.97 -2.66 -7.32
C LEU A 62 7.64 -3.25 -8.55
N LYS A 63 7.32 -4.50 -8.90
CA LYS A 63 7.85 -5.16 -10.12
C LYS A 63 7.41 -4.44 -11.40
N ALA A 64 6.21 -3.90 -11.44
CA ALA A 64 5.71 -3.08 -12.55
C ALA A 64 6.41 -1.70 -12.65
N GLY A 65 7.26 -1.35 -11.68
CA GLY A 65 8.03 -0.10 -11.65
C GLY A 65 7.31 1.05 -10.94
N CYS A 66 6.23 0.78 -10.21
CA CYS A 66 5.53 1.80 -9.41
C CYS A 66 6.33 2.17 -8.16
N LYS A 67 6.01 3.33 -7.57
CA LYS A 67 6.53 3.81 -6.28
C LYS A 67 5.39 3.80 -5.25
N PRO A 68 5.29 2.77 -4.40
CA PRO A 68 4.22 2.65 -3.43
C PRO A 68 4.45 3.51 -2.18
N THR A 69 3.35 4.05 -1.67
CA THR A 69 3.25 4.67 -0.35
C THR A 69 2.18 3.91 0.46
N ILE A 70 2.56 3.43 1.64
CA ILE A 70 1.64 2.88 2.65
C ILE A 70 1.43 3.96 3.70
N TRP A 71 0.28 4.63 3.66
CA TRP A 71 -0.04 5.70 4.60
C TRP A 71 -0.68 5.17 5.86
N LEU A 72 -0.08 5.50 6.99
CA LEU A 72 -0.45 5.03 8.32
C LEU A 72 -1.31 6.10 8.99
N ALA A 73 -2.56 6.22 8.53
CA ALA A 73 -3.45 7.36 8.72
C ALA A 73 -3.79 7.66 10.19
N ASP A 74 -2.90 8.37 10.88
CA ASP A 74 -2.98 8.58 12.33
C ASP A 74 -4.18 9.45 12.72
N TYR A 75 -4.41 10.55 12.00
CA TYR A 75 -5.55 11.44 12.20
C TYR A 75 -6.88 10.76 11.86
N HIS A 76 -6.92 9.91 10.83
CA HIS A 76 -8.15 9.17 10.47
C HIS A 76 -8.51 8.18 11.58
N SER A 77 -7.49 7.48 12.08
CA SER A 77 -7.63 6.57 13.22
C SER A 77 -8.11 7.31 14.47
N TRP A 78 -7.56 8.50 14.72
CA TRP A 78 -7.90 9.33 15.87
C TRP A 78 -9.33 9.87 15.80
N VAL A 79 -9.73 10.46 14.67
CA VAL A 79 -11.10 10.96 14.45
C VAL A 79 -12.13 9.83 14.53
N ASN A 80 -11.75 8.60 14.16
CA ASN A 80 -12.61 7.41 14.23
C ASN A 80 -12.50 6.65 15.57
N ASP A 81 -12.00 7.31 16.62
CA ASP A 81 -11.90 6.79 18.00
C ASP A 81 -11.19 5.42 18.10
N LYS A 82 -10.25 5.15 17.17
CA LYS A 82 -9.47 3.91 17.23
C LYS A 82 -8.54 3.94 18.41
N LEU A 83 -8.35 2.77 19.02
CA LEU A 83 -7.49 2.57 20.18
C LEU A 83 -7.84 3.47 21.38
N GLY A 84 -9.07 3.98 21.43
CA GLY A 84 -9.58 4.87 22.48
C GLY A 84 -9.30 6.35 22.23
N GLY A 85 -9.09 6.76 20.97
CA GLY A 85 -8.84 8.16 20.62
C GLY A 85 -7.48 8.68 21.09
N ASP A 86 -6.55 7.78 21.42
CA ASP A 86 -5.20 8.11 21.87
C ASP A 86 -4.25 8.21 20.67
N LEU A 87 -3.98 9.44 20.21
CA LEU A 87 -3.13 9.71 19.06
C LEU A 87 -1.68 9.23 19.26
N GLU A 88 -1.14 9.29 20.48
CA GLU A 88 0.22 8.83 20.76
C GLU A 88 0.29 7.30 20.62
N LYS A 89 -0.69 6.59 21.19
CA LYS A 89 -0.81 5.14 21.05
C LYS A 89 -1.01 4.73 19.60
N ILE A 90 -1.82 5.46 18.83
CA ILE A 90 -2.01 5.24 17.40
C ILE A 90 -0.67 5.31 16.66
N ARG A 91 0.11 6.38 16.84
CA ARG A 91 1.42 6.54 16.18
C ARG A 91 2.40 5.44 16.59
N LYS A 92 2.41 5.07 17.87
CA LYS A 92 3.26 3.98 18.37
C LYS A 92 2.93 2.65 17.70
N VAL A 93 1.65 2.34 17.50
CA VAL A 93 1.22 1.11 16.82
C VAL A 93 1.45 1.21 15.30
N ALA A 94 1.24 2.38 14.70
CA ALA A 94 1.52 2.65 13.29
C ALA A 94 2.98 2.33 12.94
N GLU A 95 3.91 3.00 13.61
CA GLU A 95 5.34 2.92 13.31
C GLU A 95 5.98 1.65 13.88
N GLY A 96 5.59 1.25 15.11
CA GLY A 96 6.20 0.14 15.83
C GLY A 96 5.65 -1.24 15.45
N TYR A 97 4.45 -1.33 14.86
CA TYR A 97 3.82 -2.62 14.53
C TYR A 97 3.34 -2.68 13.08
N PHE A 98 2.48 -1.77 12.63
CA PHE A 98 1.90 -1.84 11.27
C PHE A 98 2.99 -1.76 10.19
N LYS A 99 3.87 -0.76 10.29
CA LYS A 99 5.03 -0.61 9.41
C LYS A 99 5.92 -1.86 9.42
N HIS A 100 6.27 -2.36 10.59
CA HIS A 100 7.10 -3.55 10.73
C HIS A 100 6.46 -4.82 10.18
N ALA A 101 5.13 -4.94 10.23
CA ALA A 101 4.41 -6.04 9.60
C ALA A 101 4.65 -6.05 8.08
N PHE A 102 4.53 -4.91 7.39
CA PHE A 102 4.82 -4.83 5.96
C PHE A 102 6.32 -5.01 5.64
N ILE A 103 7.22 -4.48 6.47
CA ILE A 103 8.66 -4.71 6.33
C ILE A 103 8.98 -6.22 6.42
N SER A 104 8.37 -6.95 7.35
CA SER A 104 8.56 -8.40 7.48
C SER A 104 8.03 -9.20 6.28
N LEU A 105 7.07 -8.63 5.55
CA LEU A 105 6.61 -9.17 4.26
C LEU A 105 7.57 -8.82 3.12
N GLY A 106 8.67 -8.11 3.35
CA GLY A 106 9.67 -7.72 2.36
C GLY A 106 9.33 -6.45 1.61
N LEU A 107 8.53 -5.54 2.21
CA LEU A 107 8.28 -4.19 1.70
C LEU A 107 9.14 -3.19 2.50
N THR A 108 10.44 -3.17 2.22
CA THR A 108 11.43 -2.39 2.98
C THR A 108 11.39 -0.89 2.63
N GLU A 109 11.97 -0.06 3.48
CA GLU A 109 11.89 1.41 3.38
C GLU A 109 12.63 1.99 2.16
N ASP A 110 13.57 1.25 1.57
CA ASP A 110 14.21 1.62 0.31
C ASP A 110 13.27 1.49 -0.90
N GLN A 111 12.15 0.77 -0.74
CA GLN A 111 11.19 0.47 -1.79
C GLN A 111 9.84 1.15 -1.57
N VAL A 112 9.41 1.30 -0.32
CA VAL A 112 8.07 1.77 0.07
C VAL A 112 8.16 2.86 1.12
N GLN A 113 7.37 3.92 0.94
CA GLN A 113 7.25 5.01 1.91
C GLN A 113 6.17 4.70 2.96
N TYR A 114 6.44 5.04 4.22
CA TYR A 114 5.52 4.84 5.35
C TYR A 114 5.22 6.15 6.11
N PRO A 115 4.56 7.15 5.49
CA PRO A 115 4.14 8.37 6.18
C PRO A 115 2.99 8.11 7.16
N LEU A 116 2.90 8.97 8.19
CA LEU A 116 1.74 9.10 9.09
C LEU A 116 0.65 10.00 8.50
#